data_AF-A0A9W4W4I1-F1
#
_entry.id   AF-A0A9W4W4I1-F1
#
_cell.length_a   1.000
_cell.length_b   1.000
_cell.length_c   1.000
_cell.angle_alpha   90.00
_cell.angle_beta   90.00
_cell.angle_gamma   90.00
#
_symmetry.space_group_name_H-M   'P 1'
#
loop_
_entity.id
_entity.type
_entity.pdbx_description
1 polymer ?
#
loop_
_entity_poly.entity_id
_entity_poly.type
_entity_poly.pdbx_seq_one_letter_code
_entity_poly.pdbx_strand_id
1 'polypeptide(L)'
;MSKVLIALVIGGFVGIIIGTWLGFSLNIGRDRRCEFNEAIEPIRTALMKGEDISEQDISIVIAKLGKDGKAILNTYRKVYQPKMHMADVLLRKDIYGKAKCTREEYEQSKKLKKDAMASLLTKCKHR
;
A
#
# COMPACT_ATOMS: atom_id res chain seq x y z
N MET A 1 -41.64 42.03 5.83
CA MET A 1 -40.30 42.13 5.19
C MET A 1 -39.15 41.56 6.02
N SER A 2 -39.17 41.63 7.36
CA SER A 2 -38.05 41.16 8.21
C SER A 2 -37.71 39.66 8.12
N LYS A 3 -38.69 38.77 7.97
CA LYS A 3 -38.48 37.30 7.95
C LYS A 3 -37.69 36.79 6.73
N VAL A 4 -37.79 37.45 5.58
CA VAL A 4 -37.10 37.06 4.34
C VAL A 4 -35.62 37.43 4.39
N LEU A 5 -35.30 38.58 5.00
CA LEU A 5 -33.91 39.02 5.21
C LEU A 5 -33.17 38.09 6.20
N ILE A 6 -33.84 37.68 7.27
CA ILE A 6 -33.29 36.75 8.26
C ILE A 6 -33.03 35.37 7.62
N ALA A 7 -33.94 34.88 6.78
CA ALA A 7 -33.76 33.61 6.06
C ALA A 7 -32.59 33.65 5.06
N LEU A 8 -32.37 34.77 4.37
CA LEU A 8 -31.24 34.97 3.46
C LEU A 8 -29.89 35.03 4.20
N VAL A 9 -29.83 35.71 5.34
CA VAL A 9 -28.62 35.80 6.16
C VAL A 9 -28.28 34.44 6.77
N ILE A 10 -29.27 33.71 7.29
CA ILE A 10 -29.07 32.36 7.85
C ILE A 10 -28.68 31.37 6.75
N GLY A 11 -29.37 31.38 5.61
CA GLY A 11 -29.04 30.51 4.47
C GLY A 11 -27.64 30.77 3.90
N GLY A 12 -27.24 32.04 3.80
CA GLY A 12 -25.89 32.44 3.39
C GLY A 12 -24.80 31.97 4.36
N PHE A 13 -25.01 32.14 5.67
CA PHE A 13 -24.07 31.68 6.70
C PHE A 13 -23.93 30.16 6.73
N VAL A 14 -25.04 29.43 6.61
CA VAL A 14 -25.02 27.95 6.57
C VAL A 14 -24.28 27.44 5.33
N GLY A 15 -24.47 28.09 4.17
CA GLY A 15 -23.74 27.77 2.95
C GLY A 15 -22.22 27.97 3.09
N ILE A 16 -21.79 29.05 3.73
CA ILE A 16 -20.37 29.32 4.01
C ILE A 16 -19.81 28.26 4.96
N ILE A 17 -20.49 27.93 6.05
CA ILE A 17 -20.03 26.92 7.02
C ILE A 17 -19.86 25.55 6.36
N ILE A 18 -20.84 25.12 5.56
CA ILE A 18 -20.78 23.84 4.84
C ILE A 18 -19.65 23.87 3.81
N GLY A 19 -19.50 24.97 3.05
CA GLY A 19 -18.43 25.14 2.07
C GLY A 19 -17.04 25.11 2.70
N THR A 20 -16.83 25.79 3.83
CA THR A 20 -15.58 25.79 4.58
C THR A 20 -15.28 24.41 5.18
N TRP A 21 -16.30 23.71 5.71
CA TRP A 21 -16.13 22.37 6.27
C TRP A 21 -15.78 21.32 5.20
N LEU A 22 -16.42 21.39 4.03
CA LEU A 22 -16.08 20.57 2.88
C LEU A 22 -14.67 20.88 2.36
N GLY A 23 -14.31 22.15 2.21
CA GLY A 23 -12.97 22.58 1.79
C GLY A 23 -11.87 22.10 2.75
N PHE A 24 -12.09 22.24 4.05
CA PHE A 24 -11.15 21.78 5.08
C PHE A 24 -11.00 20.25 5.09
N SER A 25 -12.11 19.52 4.99
CA SER A 25 -12.09 18.05 4.93
C SER A 25 -11.38 17.53 3.68
N LEU A 26 -11.57 18.18 2.54
CA LEU A 26 -10.88 17.85 1.29
C LEU A 26 -9.36 18.10 1.38
N ASN A 27 -8.94 19.18 2.06
CA ASN A 27 -7.52 19.50 2.23
C ASN A 27 -6.82 18.46 3.12
N ILE A 28 -7.39 18.13 4.28
CA ILE A 28 -6.85 17.06 5.15
C ILE A 28 -6.79 15.73 4.42
N GLY A 29 -7.81 15.41 3.62
CA GLY A 29 -7.82 14.19 2.81
C GLY A 29 -6.74 14.18 1.73
N ARG A 30 -6.37 15.34 1.19
CA ARG A 30 -5.27 15.48 0.22
C ARG A 30 -3.90 15.27 0.89
N ASP A 31 -3.67 15.90 2.04
CA ASP A 31 -2.40 15.77 2.78
C ASP A 31 -2.15 14.33 3.20
N ARG A 32 -3.16 13.64 3.74
CA ARG A 32 -3.05 12.21 4.09
C ARG A 32 -2.77 11.31 2.88
N ARG A 33 -3.30 11.65 1.70
CA ARG A 33 -3.01 10.90 0.46
C ARG A 33 -1.57 11.11 0.02
N CYS A 34 -1.07 12.34 0.11
CA CYS A 34 0.35 12.64 -0.16
C CYS A 34 1.27 11.87 0.80
N GLU A 35 1.03 11.95 2.11
CA GLU A 35 1.80 11.21 3.12
C GLU A 35 1.76 9.69 2.88
N PHE A 36 0.58 9.16 2.53
CA PHE A 36 0.43 7.75 2.16
C PHE A 36 1.31 7.40 0.97
N ASN A 37 1.20 8.18 -0.10
CA ASN A 37 1.89 7.95 -1.37
C ASN A 37 3.41 8.03 -1.21
N GLU A 38 3.92 8.98 -0.44
CA GLU A 38 5.36 9.13 -0.14
C GLU A 38 5.88 7.95 0.71
N ALA A 39 5.11 7.49 1.69
CA ALA A 39 5.55 6.39 2.54
C ALA A 39 5.63 5.06 1.78
N ILE A 40 4.70 4.79 0.86
CA ILE A 40 4.68 3.52 0.10
C ILE A 40 5.61 3.51 -1.12
N GLU A 41 6.04 4.68 -1.60
CA GLU A 41 6.86 4.83 -2.80
C GLU A 41 8.15 3.97 -2.81
N PRO A 42 8.95 3.89 -1.73
CA PRO A 42 10.15 3.04 -1.72
C PRO A 42 9.82 1.56 -1.92
N ILE A 43 8.82 1.03 -1.19
CA ILE A 43 8.38 -0.36 -1.34
C ILE A 43 7.83 -0.61 -2.75
N ARG A 44 7.03 0.34 -3.26
CA ARG A 44 6.44 0.23 -4.59
C ARG A 44 7.52 0.16 -5.67
N THR A 45 8.56 1.00 -5.54
CA THR A 45 9.67 1.06 -6.48
C THR A 45 10.48 -0.23 -6.45
N ALA A 46 10.80 -0.73 -5.25
CA ALA A 46 11.48 -2.01 -5.08
C ALA A 46 10.67 -3.17 -5.69
N LEU A 47 9.36 -3.24 -5.42
CA LEU A 47 8.48 -4.24 -6.01
C LEU A 47 8.39 -4.17 -7.54
N MET A 48 8.41 -2.97 -8.13
CA MET A 48 8.43 -2.81 -9.59
C MET A 48 9.74 -3.25 -10.22
N LYS A 49 10.86 -3.07 -9.50
CA LYS A 49 12.18 -3.57 -9.91
C LYS A 49 12.35 -5.07 -9.69
N GLY A 50 11.43 -5.70 -8.94
CA GLY A 50 11.53 -7.10 -8.54
C GLY A 50 12.55 -7.34 -7.42
N GLU A 51 12.83 -6.31 -6.62
CA GLU A 51 13.67 -6.41 -5.43
C GLU A 51 12.89 -7.05 -4.29
N ASP A 52 13.61 -7.82 -3.45
CA ASP A 52 13.03 -8.44 -2.27
C ASP A 52 12.77 -7.40 -1.18
N ILE A 53 11.60 -7.47 -0.56
CA ILE A 53 11.15 -6.53 0.48
C ILE A 53 11.46 -7.14 1.84
N SER A 54 12.22 -6.40 2.65
CA SER A 54 12.57 -6.81 4.00
C SER A 54 11.44 -6.48 4.99
N GLU A 55 11.45 -7.13 6.15
CA GLU A 55 10.52 -6.78 7.23
C GLU A 55 10.82 -5.36 7.77
N GLN A 56 12.06 -4.89 7.64
CA GLN A 56 12.45 -3.53 8.02
C GLN A 56 11.77 -2.48 7.13
N ASP A 57 11.71 -2.69 5.82
CA ASP A 57 11.00 -1.78 4.90
C ASP A 57 9.52 -1.65 5.27
N ILE A 58 8.90 -2.79 5.60
CA ILE A 58 7.49 -2.84 6.03
C ILE A 58 7.31 -2.13 7.38
N SER A 59 8.25 -2.28 8.31
CA SER A 59 8.20 -1.62 9.62
C SER A 59 8.26 -0.10 9.49
N ILE A 60 9.06 0.43 8.56
CA ILE A 60 9.16 1.87 8.27
C ILE A 60 7.82 2.39 7.73
N VAL A 61 7.18 1.64 6.83
CA VAL A 61 5.87 2.02 6.29
C VAL A 61 4.78 2.01 7.36
N ILE A 62 4.82 1.06 8.29
CA ILE A 62 3.88 1.06 9.44
C ILE A 62 4.16 2.23 10.38
N ALA A 63 5.42 2.55 10.64
CA ALA A 63 5.77 3.68 11.50
C ALA A 63 5.24 5.01 10.92
N LYS A 64 5.29 5.17 9.59
CA LYS A 64 4.78 6.35 8.89
C LYS A 64 3.25 6.38 8.77
N LEU A 65 2.61 5.23 8.50
CA LEU A 65 1.18 5.16 8.13
C LEU A 65 0.25 4.66 9.23
N GLY A 66 0.81 4.13 10.32
CA GLY A 66 0.06 3.58 11.44
C GLY A 66 -0.99 2.56 11.02
N LYS A 67 -2.26 2.94 11.10
CA LYS A 67 -3.41 2.06 10.77
C LYS A 67 -3.45 1.68 9.29
N ASP A 68 -3.11 2.60 8.38
CA ASP A 68 -3.16 2.33 6.95
C ASP A 68 -2.06 1.35 6.50
N GLY A 69 -0.92 1.34 7.21
CA GLY A 69 0.17 0.38 6.99
C GLY A 69 -0.13 -1.05 7.43
N LYS A 70 -1.13 -1.28 8.30
CA LYS A 70 -1.47 -2.63 8.78
C LYS A 70 -1.96 -3.56 7.67
N ALA A 71 -2.64 -3.02 6.66
CA ALA A 71 -3.09 -3.81 5.51
C ALA A 71 -1.90 -4.32 4.67
N ILE A 72 -0.87 -3.49 4.54
CA ILE A 72 0.39 -3.82 3.86
C ILE A 72 1.13 -4.91 4.67
N LEU A 73 1.28 -4.72 6.00
CA LEU A 73 1.89 -5.71 6.89
C LEU A 73 1.20 -7.08 6.83
N ASN A 74 -0.13 -7.08 6.90
CA ASN A 74 -0.90 -8.33 6.86
C ASN A 74 -0.68 -9.07 5.54
N THR A 75 -0.64 -8.33 4.43
CA THR A 75 -0.39 -8.92 3.11
C THR A 75 1.05 -9.42 2.99
N TYR A 76 2.00 -8.68 3.56
CA TYR A 76 3.40 -9.08 3.64
C TYR A 76 3.55 -10.43 4.36
N ARG A 77 3.04 -10.54 5.59
CA ARG A 77 3.19 -11.73 6.43
C ARG A 77 2.38 -12.93 5.96
N LYS A 78 1.16 -12.71 5.46
CA LYS A 78 0.25 -13.81 5.10
C LYS A 78 0.40 -14.29 3.65
N VAL A 79 0.90 -13.43 2.76
CA VAL A 79 0.94 -13.73 1.32
C VAL A 79 2.34 -13.60 0.75
N TYR A 80 3.01 -12.47 0.96
CA TYR A 80 4.31 -12.23 0.34
C TYR A 80 5.39 -13.18 0.89
N GLN A 81 5.64 -13.14 2.20
CA GLN A 81 6.68 -13.92 2.84
C GLN A 81 6.50 -15.45 2.66
N PRO A 82 5.29 -16.02 2.82
CA PRO A 82 5.09 -17.45 2.60
C PRO A 82 5.31 -17.86 1.13
N LYS A 83 4.86 -17.06 0.17
CA LYS A 83 5.07 -17.35 -1.26
C LYS A 83 6.52 -17.21 -1.67
N MET A 84 7.23 -16.22 -1.14
CA MET A 84 8.68 -16.08 -1.37
C MET A 84 9.44 -17.27 -0.80
N HIS A 85 9.11 -17.68 0.43
CA HIS A 85 9.69 -18.87 1.04
C HIS A 85 9.40 -20.15 0.23
N MET A 86 8.15 -20.35 -0.20
CA MET A 86 7.80 -21.50 -1.06
C MET A 86 8.57 -21.49 -2.38
N ALA A 87 8.74 -20.31 -3.01
CA ALA A 87 9.52 -20.18 -4.22
C ALA A 87 11.00 -20.52 -4.00
N ASP A 88 11.57 -20.12 -2.86
CA ASP A 88 12.96 -20.45 -2.52
C ASP A 88 13.14 -21.94 -2.20
N VAL A 89 12.15 -22.58 -1.57
CA VAL A 89 12.13 -24.03 -1.32
C VAL A 89 12.06 -24.82 -2.63
N LEU A 90 11.30 -24.33 -3.63
CA LEU A 90 11.27 -24.95 -4.97
C LEU A 90 12.60 -24.81 -5.70
N LEU A 91 13.31 -23.68 -5.51
CA LEU A 91 14.65 -23.44 -6.03
C LEU A 91 15.73 -24.14 -5.19
N ARG A 92 15.58 -25.46 -4.99
CA ARG A 92 16.54 -26.28 -4.24
C ARG A 92 17.94 -26.07 -4.81
N LYS A 93 18.86 -25.61 -3.97
CA LYS A 93 20.29 -25.55 -4.29
C LYS A 93 20.97 -26.78 -3.68
N ASP A 94 21.92 -27.36 -4.41
CA ASP A 94 22.79 -28.37 -3.84
C ASP A 94 23.82 -27.73 -2.89
N ILE A 95 24.60 -28.58 -2.22
CA ILE A 95 25.73 -28.20 -1.34
C ILE A 95 26.81 -27.35 -2.02
N TYR A 96 26.83 -27.31 -3.36
CA TYR A 96 27.75 -26.51 -4.17
C TYR A 96 27.07 -25.26 -4.78
N GLY A 97 25.83 -24.97 -4.37
CA GLY A 97 25.06 -23.82 -4.85
C GLY A 97 24.40 -24.00 -6.23
N LYS A 98 24.47 -25.19 -6.84
CA LYS A 98 23.85 -25.46 -8.14
C LYS A 98 22.35 -25.69 -7.99
N ALA A 99 21.57 -25.08 -8.86
CA ALA A 99 20.12 -25.29 -8.92
C ALA A 99 19.83 -26.74 -9.31
N LYS A 100 19.12 -27.46 -8.43
CA LYS A 100 18.72 -28.87 -8.62
C LYS A 100 17.22 -28.99 -8.92
N CYS A 101 16.61 -27.91 -9.41
CA CYS A 101 15.19 -27.82 -9.73
C CYS A 101 14.92 -28.18 -11.18
N THR A 102 13.78 -28.83 -11.43
CA THR A 102 13.28 -29.06 -12.79
C THR A 102 12.85 -27.74 -13.43
N ARG A 103 12.69 -27.73 -14.75
CA ARG A 103 12.17 -26.56 -15.48
C ARG A 103 10.79 -26.14 -14.97
N GLU A 104 9.93 -27.11 -14.65
CA GLU A 104 8.59 -26.85 -14.12
C GLU A 104 8.64 -26.20 -12.73
N GLU A 105 9.49 -26.70 -11.83
CA GLU A 105 9.70 -26.11 -10.50
C GLU A 105 10.24 -24.68 -10.59
N TYR A 106 11.17 -24.44 -11.53
CA TYR A 106 11.70 -23.11 -11.78
C TYR A 106 10.61 -22.13 -12.25
N GLU A 107 9.77 -22.53 -13.21
CA GLU A 107 8.66 -21.73 -13.71
C GLU A 107 7.60 -21.47 -12.61
N GLN A 108 7.30 -22.47 -11.79
CA GLN A 108 6.41 -22.32 -10.63
C GLN A 108 6.97 -21.33 -9.60
N SER A 109 8.27 -21.41 -9.27
CA SER A 109 8.90 -20.48 -8.35
C SER A 109 8.78 -19.03 -8.85
N LYS A 110 9.03 -18.81 -10.15
CA LYS A 110 8.93 -17.49 -10.78
C LYS A 110 7.51 -16.95 -10.73
N LYS A 111 6.52 -17.82 -10.93
CA LYS A 111 5.10 -17.48 -10.81
C LYS A 111 4.75 -17.09 -9.37
N LEU A 112 5.18 -17.87 -8.37
CA LEU A 112 4.96 -17.56 -6.96
C LEU A 112 5.58 -16.23 -6.55
N LYS A 113 6.81 -15.94 -6.96
CA LYS A 113 7.48 -14.64 -6.70
C LYS A 113 6.70 -13.48 -7.33
N LYS A 114 6.29 -13.61 -8.60
CA LYS A 114 5.46 -12.60 -9.27
C LYS A 114 4.11 -12.39 -8.55
N ASP A 115 3.43 -13.47 -8.18
CA ASP A 115 2.13 -13.40 -7.50
C ASP A 115 2.26 -12.77 -6.11
N ALA A 116 3.35 -13.06 -5.39
CA ALA A 116 3.69 -12.46 -4.10
C ALA A 116 3.87 -10.94 -4.24
N MET A 117 4.74 -10.53 -5.16
CA MET A 117 5.02 -9.13 -5.44
C MET A 117 3.76 -8.37 -5.90
N ALA A 118 2.97 -8.94 -6.80
CA ALA A 118 1.74 -8.33 -7.30
C ALA A 118 0.69 -8.15 -6.18
N SER A 119 0.57 -9.13 -5.27
CA SER A 119 -0.35 -9.05 -4.13
C SER A 119 0.02 -7.90 -3.19
N LEU A 120 1.32 -7.75 -2.89
CA LEU A 120 1.82 -6.66 -2.05
C LEU A 120 1.70 -5.30 -2.75
N LEU A 121 2.03 -5.24 -4.04
CA LEU A 121 1.92 -4.05 -4.87
C LEU A 121 0.49 -3.53 -4.95
N THR A 122 -0.50 -4.43 -5.00
CA THR A 122 -1.92 -4.06 -5.03
C THR A 122 -2.34 -3.30 -3.77
N LYS A 123 -1.72 -3.58 -2.62
CA LYS A 123 -1.95 -2.85 -1.37
C LYS A 123 -1.13 -1.57 -1.26
N CYS A 124 -0.09 -1.45 -2.07
CA CYS A 124 0.74 -0.25 -2.22
C CYS A 124 0.32 0.59 -3.45
N LYS A 125 -0.96 0.56 -3.85
CA LYS A 125 -1.48 1.45 -4.88
C LYS A 125 -1.80 2.81 -4.29
N HIS A 126 -1.59 3.87 -5.08
CA HIS A 126 -1.92 5.24 -4.69
C HIS A 126 -3.39 5.34 -4.24
N ARG A 127 -3.62 6.13 -3.19
CA ARG A 127 -4.95 6.53 -2.71
C ARG A 127 -5.23 7.98 -3.04
#